data_AF-A0A853CJ11-F1
#
_entry.id   AF-A0A853CJ11-F1
#
_cell.length_a   1.000
_cell.length_b   1.000
_cell.length_c   1.000
_cell.angle_alpha   90.00
_cell.angle_beta   90.00
_cell.angle_gamma   90.00
#
_symmetry.space_group_name_H-M   'P 1'
#
loop_
_entity.id
_entity.type
_entity.pdbx_description
1 polymer ?
#
loop_
_entity_poly.entity_id
_entity_poly.type
_entity_poly.pdbx_seq_one_letter_code
_entity_poly.pdbx_strand_id
1 'polypeptide(L)'
;MSRVRVVARATVVELLRRRAVVVLLFLVPLAFYLARHDLVGQSIRLATVGMAWALSTLAAFAGLAGQAIDPRLRLSGFGTFELLAGRVLGLWCLAAPLIAVYSTVILVDQGGLPRWPGVIGGLLLTALIAVPFGLLVAAVLRRPLESAMLLLVVSGLQVILDPFGLAARFVPFWSVRELGTWTVDGTDGGYVRRALLHAVAVVVLLGALTVLARVRALRSRPHLRLIEV
;
A
#
# COMPACT_ATOMS: atom_id res chain seq x y z
N MET A 1 17.94 -9.96 -18.76
CA MET A 1 16.80 -9.59 -17.85
C MET A 1 16.61 -8.09 -17.90
N SER A 2 15.37 -7.57 -17.98
CA SER A 2 15.16 -6.11 -17.94
C SER A 2 15.57 -5.53 -16.59
N ARG A 3 16.07 -4.29 -16.58
CA ARG A 3 16.52 -3.58 -15.36
C ARG A 3 15.44 -3.51 -14.28
N VAL A 4 14.20 -3.28 -14.71
CA VAL A 4 13.00 -3.32 -13.85
C VAL A 4 12.87 -4.66 -13.10
N ARG A 5 13.04 -5.80 -13.79
CA ARG A 5 12.95 -7.13 -13.15
C ARG A 5 14.09 -7.36 -12.16
N VAL A 6 15.28 -6.85 -12.45
CA VAL A 6 16.44 -6.95 -11.52
C VAL A 6 16.13 -6.20 -10.22
N VAL A 7 15.63 -4.97 -10.31
CA VAL A 7 15.25 -4.17 -9.13
C VAL A 7 14.08 -4.80 -8.37
N ALA A 8 13.08 -5.34 -9.09
CA ALA A 8 11.97 -6.05 -8.47
C ALA A 8 12.44 -7.26 -7.68
N ARG A 9 13.29 -8.11 -8.28
CA ARG A 9 13.87 -9.27 -7.62
C ARG A 9 14.71 -8.87 -6.41
N ALA A 10 15.54 -7.83 -6.53
CA ALA A 10 16.34 -7.32 -5.43
C ALA A 10 15.46 -6.87 -4.25
N THR A 11 14.38 -6.12 -4.54
CA THR A 11 13.40 -5.67 -3.54
C THR A 11 12.76 -6.85 -2.81
N VAL A 12 12.31 -7.86 -3.57
CA VAL A 12 11.69 -9.08 -2.99
C VAL A 12 12.70 -9.83 -2.10
N VAL A 13 13.90 -10.09 -2.61
CA VAL A 13 14.92 -10.86 -1.88
C VAL A 13 15.36 -10.14 -0.61
N GLU A 14 15.54 -8.82 -0.65
CA GLU A 14 15.91 -8.05 0.53
C GLU A 14 14.84 -8.14 1.62
N LEU A 15 13.57 -8.00 1.25
CA LEU A 15 12.46 -8.04 2.20
C LEU A 15 12.22 -9.45 2.75
N LEU A 16 12.33 -10.50 1.92
CA LEU A 16 12.20 -11.89 2.37
C LEU A 16 13.31 -12.32 3.33
N ARG A 17 14.49 -11.71 3.26
CA ARG A 17 15.57 -11.96 4.23
C ARG A 17 15.24 -11.42 5.63
N ARG A 18 14.33 -10.44 5.74
CA ARG A 18 13.88 -9.87 7.02
C ARG A 18 12.74 -10.70 7.59
N ARG A 19 13.07 -11.88 8.14
CA ARG A 19 12.08 -12.87 8.64
C ARG A 19 11.01 -12.27 9.56
N ALA A 20 11.41 -11.41 10.50
CA ALA A 20 10.48 -10.74 11.40
C ALA A 20 9.46 -9.87 10.65
N VAL A 21 9.89 -9.15 9.61
CA VAL A 21 9.00 -8.33 8.76
C VAL A 21 8.03 -9.22 8.00
N VAL A 22 8.50 -10.34 7.45
CA VAL A 22 7.63 -11.30 6.75
C VAL A 22 6.57 -11.85 7.72
N VAL A 23 6.97 -12.27 8.92
CA VAL A 23 6.02 -12.75 9.93
C VAL A 23 5.00 -11.67 10.29
N LEU A 24 5.45 -10.44 10.58
CA LEU A 24 4.55 -9.33 10.93
C LEU A 24 3.61 -8.94 9.78
N LEU A 25 4.06 -9.04 8.52
CA LEU A 25 3.25 -8.79 7.34
C LEU A 25 2.02 -9.71 7.29
N PHE A 26 2.17 -10.96 7.73
CA PHE A 26 1.05 -11.90 7.87
C PHE A 26 0.37 -11.81 9.23
N LEU A 27 1.06 -11.47 10.33
CA LEU A 27 0.43 -11.47 11.65
C LEU A 27 -0.50 -10.29 11.85
N VAL A 28 -0.16 -9.11 11.32
CA VAL A 28 -0.90 -7.89 11.59
C VAL A 28 -2.31 -7.90 10.99
N PRO A 29 -2.52 -8.23 9.70
CA PRO A 29 -3.88 -8.28 9.17
C PRO A 29 -4.70 -9.40 9.82
N LEU A 30 -4.05 -10.48 10.30
CA LEU A 30 -4.69 -11.59 10.99
C LEU A 30 -5.18 -11.15 12.36
N ALA A 31 -4.36 -10.42 13.12
CA ALA A 31 -4.77 -9.85 14.39
C ALA A 31 -5.98 -8.92 14.23
N PHE A 32 -5.99 -8.09 13.18
CA PHE A 32 -7.12 -7.22 12.87
C PHE A 32 -8.38 -8.00 12.47
N TYR A 33 -8.22 -9.05 11.66
CA TYR A 33 -9.31 -9.94 11.28
C TYR A 33 -9.95 -10.61 12.50
N LEU A 34 -9.11 -11.17 13.38
CA LEU A 34 -9.54 -11.89 14.57
C LEU A 34 -10.14 -10.98 15.64
N ALA A 35 -9.74 -9.70 15.70
CA ALA A 35 -10.22 -8.74 16.70
C ALA A 35 -11.74 -8.50 16.67
N ARG A 36 -12.39 -8.76 15.54
CA ARG A 36 -13.85 -8.68 15.39
C ARG A 36 -14.41 -9.91 14.67
N HIS A 37 -13.83 -11.08 14.95
CA HIS A 37 -14.24 -12.35 14.33
C HIS A 37 -15.72 -12.67 14.56
N ASP A 38 -16.27 -12.20 15.68
CA ASP A 38 -17.70 -12.25 16.04
C ASP A 38 -18.62 -11.55 15.03
N LEU A 39 -18.10 -10.59 14.27
CA LEU A 39 -18.85 -9.79 13.31
C LEU A 39 -18.26 -9.96 11.91
N VAL A 40 -18.84 -10.87 11.12
CA VAL A 40 -18.41 -11.21 9.74
C VAL A 40 -18.08 -9.99 8.88
N GLY A 41 -18.96 -8.99 8.87
CA GLY A 41 -18.76 -7.78 8.08
C GLY A 41 -17.60 -6.92 8.57
N GLN A 42 -17.40 -6.87 9.89
CA GLN A 42 -16.38 -6.04 10.52
C GLN A 42 -15.00 -6.72 10.47
N SER A 43 -14.91 -8.04 10.61
CA SER A 43 -13.66 -8.80 10.49
C SER A 43 -13.01 -8.59 9.12
N ILE A 44 -13.79 -8.69 8.04
CA ILE A 44 -13.33 -8.46 6.66
C ILE A 44 -12.84 -7.02 6.46
N ARG A 45 -13.59 -6.04 6.97
CA ARG A 45 -13.19 -4.62 6.90
C ARG A 45 -11.90 -4.37 7.67
N LEU A 46 -11.75 -4.93 8.87
CA LEU A 46 -10.53 -4.78 9.65
C LEU A 46 -9.33 -5.51 9.04
N ALA A 47 -9.53 -6.67 8.41
CA ALA A 47 -8.46 -7.34 7.67
C ALA A 47 -7.89 -6.45 6.55
N THR A 48 -8.76 -5.77 5.80
CA THR A 48 -8.30 -4.84 4.76
C THR A 48 -7.57 -3.62 5.36
N VAL A 49 -7.99 -3.11 6.52
CA VAL A 49 -7.25 -2.05 7.25
C VAL A 49 -5.87 -2.53 7.72
N GLY A 50 -5.79 -3.71 8.33
CA GLY A 50 -4.53 -4.30 8.77
C GLY A 50 -3.57 -4.54 7.60
N MET A 51 -4.10 -5.00 6.46
CA MET A 51 -3.34 -5.17 5.22
C MET A 51 -2.89 -3.82 4.64
N ALA A 52 -3.75 -2.80 4.67
CA ALA A 52 -3.41 -1.45 4.23
C ALA A 52 -2.23 -0.88 5.02
N TRP A 53 -2.26 -1.03 6.35
CA TRP A 53 -1.17 -0.61 7.23
C TRP A 53 0.11 -1.40 6.97
N ALA A 54 0.03 -2.73 6.91
CA ALA A 54 1.21 -3.58 6.76
C ALA A 54 1.90 -3.35 5.40
N LEU A 55 1.16 -3.29 4.29
CA LEU A 55 1.72 -3.08 2.96
C LEU A 55 2.24 -1.65 2.74
N SER A 56 1.53 -0.63 3.24
CA SER A 56 2.01 0.75 3.11
C SER A 56 3.27 0.98 3.95
N THR A 57 3.36 0.37 5.13
CA THR A 57 4.54 0.44 5.98
C THR A 57 5.73 -0.28 5.34
N LEU A 58 5.51 -1.49 4.81
CA LEU A 58 6.52 -2.23 4.06
C LEU A 58 7.03 -1.41 2.87
N ALA A 59 6.11 -0.81 2.11
CA ALA A 59 6.43 0.02 0.95
C ALA A 59 7.19 1.29 1.35
N ALA A 60 6.83 1.93 2.46
CA ALA A 60 7.56 3.09 2.97
C ALA A 60 8.99 2.73 3.37
N PHE A 61 9.20 1.64 4.11
CA PHE A 61 10.55 1.21 4.49
C PHE A 61 11.39 0.77 3.29
N ALA A 62 10.81 0.04 2.34
CA ALA A 62 11.48 -0.30 1.08
C ALA A 62 11.83 0.96 0.27
N GLY A 63 10.94 1.96 0.29
CA GLY A 63 11.16 3.27 -0.29
C GLY A 63 12.36 3.97 0.33
N LEU A 64 12.38 4.11 1.67
CA LEU A 64 13.45 4.74 2.45
C LEU A 64 14.81 4.07 2.21
N ALA A 65 14.87 2.73 2.29
CA ALA A 65 16.08 1.95 2.01
C ALA A 65 16.57 2.19 0.56
N GLY A 66 15.62 2.22 -0.38
CA GLY A 66 15.90 2.54 -1.78
C GLY A 66 16.52 3.92 -1.97
N GLN A 67 16.10 4.94 -1.22
CA GLN A 67 16.61 6.30 -1.43
C GLN A 67 18.10 6.45 -1.13
N ALA A 68 18.64 5.62 -0.23
CA ALA A 68 20.07 5.62 0.10
C ALA A 68 20.93 5.03 -1.04
N ILE A 69 20.37 4.08 -1.81
CA ILE A 69 21.11 3.30 -2.82
C ILE A 69 20.85 3.83 -4.24
N ASP A 70 19.66 4.37 -4.50
CA ASP A 70 19.21 4.84 -5.82
C ASP A 70 20.23 5.77 -6.53
N PRO A 71 20.90 6.75 -5.86
CA PRO A 71 21.90 7.58 -6.53
C PRO A 71 23.07 6.78 -7.13
N ARG A 72 23.54 5.74 -6.43
CA ARG A 72 24.63 4.89 -6.90
C ARG A 72 24.21 4.05 -8.11
N LEU A 73 23.01 3.48 -8.07
CA LEU A 73 22.46 2.72 -9.19
C LEU A 73 22.24 3.58 -10.44
N ARG A 74 21.89 4.86 -10.25
CA ARG A 74 21.78 5.81 -11.36
C ARG A 74 23.12 6.10 -12.03
N LEU A 75 24.21 6.18 -11.27
CA LEU A 75 25.57 6.29 -11.83
C LEU A 75 25.96 5.05 -12.64
N SER A 76 25.43 3.88 -12.28
CA SER A 76 25.55 2.64 -13.06
C SER A 76 24.57 2.55 -14.25
N GLY A 77 23.85 3.63 -14.57
CA GLY A 77 23.01 3.74 -15.75
C GLY A 77 21.52 3.41 -15.56
N PHE A 78 21.04 3.13 -14.35
CA PHE A 78 19.60 2.89 -14.10
C PHE A 78 18.79 4.19 -14.14
N GLY A 79 17.62 4.16 -14.78
CA GLY A 79 16.67 5.27 -14.79
C GLY A 79 15.82 5.35 -13.51
N THR A 80 15.36 6.56 -13.14
CA THR A 80 14.46 6.75 -11.98
C THR A 80 13.16 5.95 -12.10
N PHE A 81 12.58 5.91 -13.30
CA PHE A 81 11.39 5.13 -13.57
C PHE A 81 11.66 3.62 -13.47
N GLU A 82 12.82 3.14 -13.90
CA GLU A 82 13.19 1.73 -13.81
C GLU A 82 13.30 1.27 -12.35
N LEU A 83 13.92 2.12 -11.51
CA LEU A 83 14.07 1.88 -10.08
C LEU A 83 12.70 1.88 -9.37
N LEU A 84 11.84 2.87 -9.66
CA LEU A 84 10.53 2.97 -9.03
C LEU A 84 9.60 1.84 -9.50
N ALA A 85 9.51 1.59 -10.80
CA ALA A 85 8.67 0.53 -11.37
C ALA A 85 9.11 -0.85 -10.85
N GLY A 86 10.41 -1.11 -10.80
CA GLY A 86 10.94 -2.35 -10.23
C GLY A 86 10.54 -2.52 -8.77
N ARG A 87 10.64 -1.46 -7.96
CA ARG A 87 10.25 -1.49 -6.55
C ARG A 87 8.76 -1.73 -6.35
N VAL A 88 7.91 -1.02 -7.11
CA VAL A 88 6.45 -1.22 -7.09
C VAL A 88 6.10 -2.66 -7.45
N LEU A 89 6.66 -3.19 -8.55
CA LEU A 89 6.44 -4.57 -8.98
C LEU A 89 6.88 -5.58 -7.91
N GLY A 90 8.07 -5.39 -7.32
CA GLY A 90 8.56 -6.25 -6.25
C GLY A 90 7.63 -6.26 -5.02
N LEU A 91 7.11 -5.10 -4.63
CA LEU A 91 6.17 -4.97 -3.51
C LEU A 91 4.80 -5.60 -3.83
N TRP A 92 4.29 -5.45 -5.06
CA TRP A 92 3.06 -6.15 -5.46
C TRP A 92 3.24 -7.66 -5.58
N CYS A 93 4.42 -8.14 -6.00
CA CYS A 93 4.74 -9.57 -5.94
C CYS A 93 4.69 -10.11 -4.51
N LEU A 94 5.12 -9.32 -3.51
CA LEU A 94 4.99 -9.70 -2.09
C LEU A 94 3.56 -9.60 -1.57
N ALA A 95 2.75 -8.68 -2.11
CA ALA A 95 1.35 -8.56 -1.75
C ALA A 95 0.49 -9.70 -2.30
N ALA A 96 0.85 -10.30 -3.44
CA ALA A 96 0.06 -11.37 -4.06
C ALA A 96 -0.16 -12.60 -3.16
N PRO A 97 0.87 -13.17 -2.49
CA PRO A 97 0.67 -14.22 -1.49
C PRO A 97 -0.23 -13.79 -0.33
N LEU A 98 -0.12 -12.53 0.10
CA LEU A 98 -0.96 -11.98 1.17
C LEU A 98 -2.43 -11.97 0.74
N ILE A 99 -2.73 -11.47 -0.46
CA ILE A 99 -4.09 -11.49 -1.04
C ILE A 99 -4.60 -12.93 -1.10
N ALA A 100 -3.80 -13.87 -1.62
CA ALA A 100 -4.20 -15.27 -1.75
C ALA A 100 -4.51 -15.90 -0.39
N VAL A 101 -3.62 -15.76 0.59
CA VAL A 101 -3.80 -16.31 1.94
C VAL A 101 -5.05 -15.74 2.60
N TYR A 102 -5.22 -14.41 2.62
CA TYR A 102 -6.37 -13.80 3.29
C TYR A 102 -7.68 -14.05 2.56
N SER A 103 -7.66 -14.13 1.23
CA SER A 103 -8.85 -14.55 0.49
C SER A 103 -9.25 -15.96 0.90
N THR A 104 -8.32 -16.91 0.93
CA THR A 104 -8.61 -18.29 1.35
C THR A 104 -9.10 -18.35 2.80
N VAL A 105 -8.44 -17.65 3.73
CA VAL A 105 -8.86 -17.60 5.14
C VAL A 105 -10.30 -17.10 5.26
N ILE A 106 -10.62 -15.97 4.64
CA ILE A 106 -11.96 -15.37 4.72
C ILE A 106 -13.01 -16.27 4.04
N LEU A 107 -12.70 -16.86 2.89
CA LEU A 107 -13.65 -17.70 2.16
C LEU A 107 -13.95 -19.02 2.87
N VAL A 108 -12.96 -19.60 3.54
CA VAL A 108 -13.14 -20.83 4.32
C VAL A 108 -13.85 -20.54 5.64
N ASP A 109 -13.46 -19.47 6.33
CA ASP A 109 -14.00 -19.10 7.64
C ASP A 109 -15.43 -18.52 7.55
N GLN A 110 -15.73 -17.76 6.49
CA GLN A 110 -16.97 -17.00 6.32
C GLN A 110 -17.81 -17.50 5.13
N GLY A 111 -17.73 -18.79 4.78
CA GLY A 111 -18.19 -19.42 3.53
C GLY A 111 -19.65 -19.26 3.07
N GLY A 112 -20.43 -18.37 3.69
CA GLY A 112 -21.77 -17.96 3.28
C GLY A 112 -21.87 -16.61 2.55
N LEU A 113 -20.76 -15.89 2.27
CA LEU A 113 -20.83 -14.59 1.59
C LEU A 113 -21.26 -14.73 0.11
N PRO A 114 -22.44 -14.21 -0.31
CA PRO A 114 -22.89 -14.31 -1.70
C PRO A 114 -21.99 -13.54 -2.68
N ARG A 115 -21.28 -12.53 -2.19
CA ARG A 115 -20.45 -11.60 -2.98
C ARG A 115 -18.96 -11.76 -2.70
N TRP A 116 -18.54 -13.00 -2.58
CA TRP A 116 -17.14 -13.37 -2.37
C TRP A 116 -16.11 -12.71 -3.32
N PRO A 117 -16.41 -12.37 -4.61
CA PRO A 117 -15.45 -11.66 -5.45
C PRO A 117 -15.06 -10.28 -4.90
N GLY A 118 -15.94 -9.67 -4.10
CA GLY A 118 -15.70 -8.39 -3.46
C GLY A 118 -14.63 -8.45 -2.37
N VAL A 119 -14.47 -9.60 -1.69
CA VAL A 119 -13.38 -9.83 -0.73
C VAL A 119 -12.03 -9.76 -1.44
N ILE A 120 -11.89 -10.52 -2.53
CA ILE A 120 -10.67 -10.55 -3.34
C ILE A 120 -10.39 -9.16 -3.92
N GLY A 121 -11.42 -8.51 -4.46
CA GLY A 121 -11.32 -7.15 -4.98
C GLY A 121 -10.89 -6.14 -3.90
N GLY A 122 -11.41 -6.25 -2.68
CA GLY A 122 -11.05 -5.38 -1.56
C GLY A 122 -9.59 -5.53 -1.17
N LEU A 123 -9.10 -6.76 -1.03
CA LEU A 123 -7.69 -7.06 -0.73
C LEU A 123 -6.76 -6.62 -1.87
N LEU A 124 -7.18 -6.80 -3.13
CA LEU A 124 -6.43 -6.34 -4.30
C LEU A 124 -6.34 -4.81 -4.35
N LEU A 125 -7.45 -4.11 -4.21
CA LEU A 125 -7.47 -2.64 -4.18
C LEU A 125 -6.63 -2.10 -3.03
N THR A 126 -6.69 -2.77 -1.87
CA THR A 126 -5.83 -2.44 -0.73
C THR A 126 -4.35 -2.50 -1.11
N ALA A 127 -3.89 -3.60 -1.73
CA ALA A 127 -2.50 -3.73 -2.17
C ALA A 127 -2.10 -2.71 -3.24
N LEU A 128 -2.99 -2.45 -4.21
CA LEU A 128 -2.75 -1.51 -5.30
C LEU A 128 -2.58 -0.06 -4.79
N ILE A 129 -3.34 0.34 -3.76
CA ILE A 129 -3.28 1.67 -3.18
C ILE A 129 -2.14 1.77 -2.13
N ALA A 130 -1.94 0.73 -1.32
CA ALA A 130 -1.03 0.79 -0.18
C ALA A 130 0.44 0.94 -0.60
N VAL A 131 0.85 0.25 -1.66
CA VAL A 131 2.22 0.33 -2.18
C VAL A 131 2.60 1.75 -2.63
N PRO A 132 1.90 2.41 -3.56
CA PRO A 132 2.23 3.77 -3.95
C PRO A 132 2.02 4.77 -2.81
N PHE A 133 1.05 4.56 -1.92
CA PHE A 133 0.87 5.41 -0.75
C PHE A 133 2.09 5.39 0.17
N GLY A 134 2.57 4.19 0.54
CA GLY A 134 3.77 4.04 1.36
C GLY A 134 5.02 4.63 0.71
N LEU A 135 5.20 4.41 -0.60
CA LEU A 135 6.31 4.97 -1.35
C LEU A 135 6.27 6.51 -1.40
N LEU A 136 5.08 7.11 -1.54
CA LEU A 136 4.89 8.56 -1.48
C LEU A 136 5.30 9.10 -0.12
N VAL A 137 4.79 8.50 0.96
CA VAL A 137 5.09 8.90 2.34
C VAL A 137 6.61 8.86 2.58
N ALA A 138 7.27 7.77 2.16
CA ALA A 138 8.72 7.67 2.23
C ALA A 138 9.44 8.76 1.40
N ALA A 139 8.94 9.07 0.20
CA ALA A 139 9.53 10.08 -0.66
C ALA A 139 9.43 11.49 -0.07
N VAL A 140 8.34 11.79 0.64
CA VAL A 140 8.08 13.10 1.25
C VAL A 140 8.77 13.26 2.60
N LEU A 141 8.55 12.34 3.54
CA LEU A 141 9.03 12.49 4.92
C LEU A 141 10.50 12.10 5.08
N ARG A 142 10.96 11.10 4.32
CA ARG A 142 12.35 10.61 4.32
C ARG A 142 12.86 10.19 5.71
N ARG A 143 11.95 9.98 6.66
CA ARG A 143 12.23 9.59 8.05
C ARG A 143 11.36 8.40 8.44
N PRO A 144 11.95 7.33 9.01
CA PRO A 144 11.25 6.07 9.27
C PRO A 144 10.10 6.21 10.28
N LEU A 145 10.36 6.89 11.41
CA LEU A 145 9.37 7.04 12.48
C LEU A 145 8.18 7.90 12.05
N GLU A 146 8.45 9.06 11.44
CA GLU A 146 7.40 9.96 10.92
C GLU A 146 6.54 9.28 9.86
N SER A 147 7.17 8.47 8.99
CA SER A 147 6.44 7.65 8.00
C SER A 147 5.50 6.67 8.67
N ALA A 148 5.98 5.90 9.65
CA ALA A 148 5.15 4.94 10.36
C ALA A 148 3.99 5.61 11.12
N MET A 149 4.23 6.75 11.78
CA MET A 149 3.20 7.51 12.48
C MET A 149 2.13 8.05 11.54
N LEU A 150 2.53 8.62 10.39
CA LEU A 150 1.58 9.13 9.41
C LEU A 150 0.71 8.00 8.83
N LEU A 151 1.34 6.87 8.49
CA LEU A 151 0.62 5.70 7.98
C LEU A 151 -0.37 5.16 9.03
N LEU A 152 0.04 5.08 10.29
CA LEU A 152 -0.84 4.69 11.41
C LEU A 152 -2.06 5.62 11.49
N VAL A 153 -1.84 6.94 11.48
CA VAL A 153 -2.93 7.93 11.55
C VAL A 153 -3.89 7.79 10.38
N VAL A 154 -3.38 7.68 9.15
CA VAL A 154 -4.23 7.58 7.95
C VAL A 154 -4.99 6.26 7.90
N SER A 155 -4.37 5.14 8.27
CA SER A 155 -5.04 3.84 8.39
C SER A 155 -6.10 3.84 9.49
N GLY A 156 -5.81 4.47 10.64
CA GLY A 156 -6.77 4.58 11.75
C GLY A 156 -7.97 5.47 11.41
N LEU A 157 -7.74 6.61 10.76
CA LEU A 157 -8.81 7.54 10.35
C LEU A 157 -9.86 6.86 9.47
N GLN A 158 -9.48 5.86 8.66
CA GLN A 158 -10.44 5.16 7.82
C GLN A 158 -11.48 4.34 8.58
N VAL A 159 -11.14 3.93 9.79
CA VAL A 159 -12.07 3.23 10.69
C VAL A 159 -12.96 4.23 11.43
N ILE A 160 -12.43 5.42 11.74
CA ILE A 160 -13.10 6.42 12.61
C ILE A 160 -14.01 7.36 11.82
N LEU A 161 -13.62 7.74 10.59
CA LEU A 161 -14.35 8.73 9.81
C LEU A 161 -15.76 8.26 9.45
N ASP A 162 -16.73 9.16 9.65
CA ASP A 162 -18.12 8.94 9.25
C ASP A 162 -18.19 8.47 7.80
N PRO A 163 -18.84 7.33 7.53
CA PRO A 163 -18.95 6.81 6.21
C PRO A 163 -19.56 7.71 5.16
N PHE A 164 -20.53 8.52 5.53
CA PHE A 164 -21.31 9.32 4.61
C PHE A 164 -20.72 10.73 4.43
N GLY A 165 -19.85 11.14 5.34
CA GLY A 165 -19.17 12.42 5.33
C GLY A 165 -18.20 12.61 4.15
N LEU A 166 -18.06 13.87 3.71
CA LEU A 166 -17.14 14.25 2.64
C LEU A 166 -15.68 13.95 2.98
N ALA A 167 -15.30 14.07 4.26
CA ALA A 167 -13.93 13.81 4.74
C ALA A 167 -13.46 12.38 4.44
N ALA A 168 -14.35 11.39 4.50
CA ALA A 168 -14.02 9.99 4.21
C ALA A 168 -13.63 9.77 2.74
N ARG A 169 -13.99 10.67 1.82
CA ARG A 169 -13.61 10.53 0.39
C ARG A 169 -12.18 10.97 0.11
N PHE A 170 -11.53 11.67 1.05
CA PHE A 170 -10.15 12.13 0.88
C PHE A 170 -9.12 11.12 1.38
N VAL A 171 -9.53 10.10 2.14
CA VAL A 171 -8.60 9.06 2.59
C VAL A 171 -8.29 8.07 1.46
N PRO A 172 -7.02 7.62 1.31
CA PRO A 172 -6.62 6.82 0.15
C PRO A 172 -7.40 5.52 -0.05
N PHE A 173 -7.81 4.87 1.04
CA PHE A 173 -8.48 3.56 1.00
C PHE A 173 -10.02 3.65 1.00
N TRP A 174 -10.62 4.81 0.74
CA TRP A 174 -12.09 4.92 0.62
C TRP A 174 -12.70 3.93 -0.37
N SER A 175 -12.00 3.68 -1.49
CA SER A 175 -12.38 2.65 -2.47
C SER A 175 -12.57 1.27 -1.87
N VAL A 176 -11.66 0.87 -0.98
CA VAL A 176 -11.69 -0.44 -0.32
C VAL A 176 -12.94 -0.51 0.55
N ARG A 177 -13.30 0.59 1.20
CA ARG A 177 -14.50 0.65 2.05
C ARG A 177 -15.79 0.58 1.25
N GLU A 178 -15.91 1.33 0.15
CA GLU A 178 -17.08 1.26 -0.74
C GLU A 178 -17.27 -0.17 -1.29
N LEU A 179 -16.18 -0.82 -1.68
CA LEU A 179 -16.23 -2.20 -2.15
C LEU A 179 -16.59 -3.16 -1.01
N GLY A 180 -16.08 -2.93 0.20
CA GLY A 180 -16.46 -3.67 1.40
C GLY A 180 -17.95 -3.55 1.72
N THR A 181 -18.53 -2.36 1.59
CA THR A 181 -19.98 -2.14 1.73
C THR A 181 -20.79 -2.90 0.69
N TRP A 182 -20.35 -2.92 -0.57
CA TRP A 182 -20.99 -3.76 -1.58
C TRP A 182 -20.87 -5.26 -1.28
N THR A 183 -19.72 -5.68 -0.75
CA THR A 183 -19.40 -7.09 -0.46
C THR A 183 -20.22 -7.62 0.71
N VAL A 184 -20.32 -6.85 1.79
CA VAL A 184 -20.91 -7.26 3.06
C VAL A 184 -22.39 -6.88 3.14
N ASP A 185 -22.74 -5.65 2.76
CA ASP A 185 -24.07 -5.08 3.06
C ASP A 185 -25.06 -5.27 1.91
N GLY A 186 -24.66 -5.90 0.80
CA GLY A 186 -25.62 -6.27 -0.24
C GLY A 186 -26.10 -5.12 -1.14
N THR A 187 -25.36 -3.99 -1.24
CA THR A 187 -25.78 -2.79 -2.01
C THR A 187 -25.74 -2.93 -3.55
N ASP A 188 -26.12 -1.87 -4.28
CA ASP A 188 -26.14 -1.84 -5.74
C ASP A 188 -24.74 -1.78 -6.39
N GLY A 189 -24.65 -2.10 -7.68
CA GLY A 189 -23.40 -2.08 -8.45
C GLY A 189 -22.74 -0.70 -8.58
N GLY A 190 -23.45 0.39 -8.25
CA GLY A 190 -22.89 1.74 -8.21
C GLY A 190 -21.74 1.89 -7.21
N TYR A 191 -21.77 1.14 -6.10
CA TYR A 191 -20.67 1.10 -5.12
C TYR A 191 -19.37 0.56 -5.73
N VAL A 192 -19.45 -0.51 -6.51
CA VAL A 192 -18.29 -1.09 -7.22
C VAL A 192 -17.71 -0.08 -8.19
N ARG A 193 -18.56 0.57 -9.00
CA ARG A 193 -18.11 1.59 -9.96
C ARG A 193 -17.39 2.75 -9.27
N ARG A 194 -17.96 3.29 -8.19
CA ARG A 194 -17.34 4.37 -7.42
C ARG A 194 -16.01 3.94 -6.79
N ALA A 195 -15.97 2.74 -6.21
CA ALA A 195 -14.75 2.17 -5.64
C ALA A 195 -13.63 2.11 -6.68
N LEU A 196 -13.91 1.56 -7.87
CA LEU A 196 -12.92 1.41 -8.94
C LEU A 196 -12.46 2.77 -9.50
N LEU A 197 -13.37 3.70 -9.78
CA LEU A 197 -13.02 5.04 -10.28
C LEU A 197 -12.11 5.78 -9.29
N HIS A 198 -12.48 5.77 -8.00
CA HIS A 198 -11.66 6.37 -6.96
C HIS A 198 -10.30 5.67 -6.83
N ALA A 199 -10.25 4.32 -6.94
CA ALA A 199 -9.01 3.57 -6.78
C ALA A 199 -8.03 3.91 -7.90
N VAL A 200 -8.50 3.96 -9.14
CA VAL A 200 -7.70 4.36 -10.31
C VAL A 200 -7.18 5.79 -10.11
N ALA A 201 -8.06 6.73 -9.75
CA ALA A 201 -7.66 8.12 -9.53
C ALA A 201 -6.59 8.25 -8.42
N VAL A 202 -6.77 7.55 -7.30
CA VAL A 202 -5.82 7.57 -6.17
C VAL A 202 -4.49 6.93 -6.55
N VAL A 203 -4.49 5.76 -7.19
CA VAL A 203 -3.24 5.08 -7.59
C VAL A 203 -2.43 5.95 -8.58
N VAL A 204 -3.11 6.55 -9.56
CA VAL A 204 -2.47 7.45 -10.53
C VAL A 204 -1.92 8.69 -9.82
N LEU A 205 -2.71 9.33 -8.96
CA LEU A 205 -2.29 10.52 -8.21
C LEU A 205 -1.08 10.22 -7.32
N LEU A 206 -1.15 9.16 -6.50
CA LEU A 206 -0.07 8.75 -5.61
C LEU A 206 1.20 8.39 -6.39
N GLY A 207 1.05 7.66 -7.50
CA GLY A 207 2.16 7.33 -8.40
C GLY A 207 2.84 8.57 -8.99
N ALA A 208 2.04 9.50 -9.53
CA ALA A 208 2.53 10.75 -10.09
C ALA A 208 3.24 11.62 -9.04
N LEU A 209 2.65 11.78 -7.86
CA LEU A 209 3.26 12.51 -6.74
C LEU A 209 4.55 11.85 -6.26
N THR A 210 4.61 10.52 -6.24
CA THR A 210 5.83 9.78 -5.87
C THR A 210 6.93 10.05 -6.88
N VAL A 211 6.66 9.90 -8.18
CA VAL A 211 7.63 10.21 -9.25
C VAL A 211 8.13 11.65 -9.11
N LEU A 212 7.22 12.60 -8.93
CA LEU A 212 7.54 14.02 -8.80
C LEU A 212 8.42 14.30 -7.59
N ALA A 213 8.09 13.74 -6.42
CA ALA A 213 8.89 13.86 -5.21
C ALA A 213 10.30 13.27 -5.40
N ARG A 214 10.41 12.09 -6.03
CA ARG A 214 11.70 11.43 -6.31
C ARG A 214 12.55 12.22 -7.29
N VAL A 215 11.97 12.75 -8.37
CA VAL A 215 12.68 13.58 -9.34
C VAL A 215 13.18 14.87 -8.69
N ARG A 216 12.35 15.55 -7.90
CA ARG A 216 12.76 16.77 -7.17
C ARG A 216 13.89 16.51 -6.19
N ALA A 217 13.77 15.46 -5.37
CA ALA A 217 14.79 15.10 -4.38
C ALA A 217 16.16 14.78 -5.00
N LEU A 218 16.17 14.29 -6.25
CA LEU A 218 17.40 14.01 -7.00
C LEU A 218 17.97 15.24 -7.74
N ARG A 219 17.17 16.29 -7.94
CA ARG A 219 17.60 17.56 -8.53
C ARG A 219 18.12 18.54 -7.49
N SER A 220 17.56 18.55 -6.28
CA SER A 220 18.09 19.32 -5.16
C SER A 220 19.48 18.79 -4.79
N ARG A 221 20.53 19.56 -5.09
CA ARG A 221 21.93 19.28 -4.69
C ARG A 221 22.22 20.04 -3.38
N PRO A 222 21.95 19.47 -2.19
CA PRO A 222 22.20 20.17 -0.93
C PRO A 222 23.70 20.49 -0.70
N HIS A 223 24.61 19.84 -1.43
CA HIS A 223 26.06 20.07 -1.38
C HIS A 223 26.55 21.28 -2.20
N LEU A 224 25.68 21.93 -2.97
CA LEU A 224 25.95 23.21 -3.65
C LEU A 224 25.37 24.37 -2.83
N ARG A 225 25.55 24.36 -1.50
CA ARG A 225 25.51 25.63 -0.76
C ARG A 225 26.77 26.38 -1.20
N LEU A 226 26.58 27.33 -2.11
CA LEU A 226 27.56 28.35 -2.44
C LEU A 226 28.13 28.86 -1.13
N ILE A 227 29.44 28.65 -0.95
CA ILE A 227 30.22 29.42 0.01
C ILE A 227 30.18 30.82 -0.59
N GLU A 228 29.24 31.65 -0.12
CA GLU A 228 29.33 33.09 -0.29
C GLU A 228 30.57 33.51 0.51
N VAL A 229 31.64 33.84 -0.23
CA VAL A 229 32.86 34.49 0.28
C VAL A 229 32.59 35.98 0.36
#